data_AF-A0A8J9X7T4-F1
#
_entry.id   AF-A0A8J9X7T4-F1
#
_cell.length_a   1.000
_cell.length_b   1.000
_cell.length_c   1.000
_cell.angle_alpha   90.00
_cell.angle_beta   90.00
_cell.angle_gamma   90.00
#
_symmetry.space_group_name_H-M   'P 1'
#
loop_
_entity.id
_entity.type
_entity.pdbx_description
1 polymer ?
#
loop_
_entity_poly.entity_id
_entity_poly.type
_entity_poly.pdbx_seq_one_letter_code
_entity_poly.pdbx_strand_id
1 'polypeptide(L)'
;MKSTGCVILVLARVASGFQPTSTAPTRRHTTSSRPHLPFLLPLSASDANEASLDSLTTNQIKMLRKEMNKREASNQLSQVFLSADESFGPFSLETVQSIVAELTEQELVEVRGISRDRKRAVKTTSERLALELGMESGKNVSIVQIKGHAATLYRPSEDASNAIQLRTTGKGNHWEKKAKAPRNDRGHIIVD
;
A
#
# COMPACT_ATOMS: atom_id res chain seq x y z
N MET A 1 -51.50 -1.38 37.42
CA MET A 1 -50.28 -1.73 38.17
C MET A 1 -49.71 -3.01 37.57
N LYS A 2 -48.66 -2.93 36.73
CA LYS A 2 -47.98 -4.10 36.17
C LYS A 2 -46.48 -3.91 36.39
N SER A 3 -45.97 -4.64 37.38
CA SER A 3 -44.55 -4.75 37.73
C SER A 3 -43.85 -5.57 36.65
N THR A 4 -42.77 -5.03 36.07
CA THR A 4 -41.89 -5.78 35.17
C THR A 4 -40.50 -5.76 35.80
N GLY A 5 -40.08 -6.93 36.26
CA GLY A 5 -38.84 -7.16 36.98
C GLY A 5 -37.62 -7.00 36.07
N CYS A 6 -36.63 -6.30 36.60
CA CYS A 6 -35.31 -6.12 36.02
C CYS A 6 -34.46 -7.35 36.39
N VAL A 7 -34.05 -8.16 35.41
CA VAL A 7 -33.12 -9.27 35.59
C VAL A 7 -31.72 -8.76 35.25
N ILE A 8 -30.91 -8.54 36.29
CA ILE A 8 -29.49 -8.16 36.14
C ILE A 8 -28.68 -9.45 35.99
N LEU A 9 -28.10 -9.65 34.81
CA LEU A 9 -27.26 -10.79 34.47
C LEU A 9 -25.80 -10.44 34.78
N VAL A 10 -25.25 -11.01 35.85
CA VAL A 10 -23.85 -10.84 36.27
C VAL A 10 -22.99 -11.86 35.54
N LEU A 11 -22.16 -11.39 34.59
CA LEU A 11 -21.16 -12.21 33.92
C LEU A 11 -19.85 -12.20 34.72
N ALA A 12 -19.54 -13.34 35.33
CA ALA A 12 -18.25 -13.61 35.96
C ALA A 12 -17.15 -13.75 34.90
N ARG A 13 -16.12 -12.89 34.96
CA ARG A 13 -14.89 -13.02 34.18
C ARG A 13 -13.98 -14.07 34.83
N VAL A 14 -13.81 -15.20 34.16
CA VAL A 14 -12.75 -16.16 34.46
C VAL A 14 -11.43 -15.59 33.94
N ALA A 15 -10.50 -15.31 34.85
CA ALA A 15 -9.14 -14.91 34.53
C ALA A 15 -8.33 -16.15 34.11
N SER A 16 -8.02 -16.26 32.82
CA SER A 16 -7.05 -17.23 32.31
C SER A 16 -5.64 -16.69 32.49
N GLY A 17 -4.84 -17.45 33.24
CA GLY A 17 -3.46 -17.13 33.60
C GLY A 17 -2.55 -16.99 32.39
N PHE A 18 -1.84 -15.87 32.34
CA PHE A 18 -0.77 -15.59 31.39
C PHE A 18 0.55 -16.07 32.01
N GLN A 19 1.16 -17.11 31.44
CA GLN A 19 2.51 -17.54 31.79
C GLN A 19 3.50 -17.02 30.74
N PRO A 20 4.45 -16.13 31.08
CA PRO A 20 5.55 -15.79 30.18
C PRO A 20 6.65 -16.85 30.30
N THR A 21 6.76 -17.75 29.32
CA THR A 21 7.95 -18.59 29.19
C THR A 21 9.07 -17.81 28.53
N SER A 22 10.05 -17.52 29.39
CA SER A 22 11.38 -17.03 29.12
C SER A 22 12.17 -17.93 28.16
N THR A 23 13.18 -17.30 27.56
CA THR A 23 14.47 -17.86 27.09
C THR A 23 14.54 -18.31 25.62
N ALA A 24 14.99 -17.38 24.76
CA ALA A 24 15.59 -17.72 23.47
C ALA A 24 17.13 -17.58 23.57
N PRO A 25 17.91 -18.57 23.09
CA PRO A 25 19.35 -18.64 23.26
C PRO A 25 20.13 -17.73 22.30
N THR A 26 21.18 -17.13 22.84
CA THR A 26 22.26 -16.40 22.17
C THR A 26 22.85 -17.20 21.01
N ARG A 27 22.59 -16.73 19.79
CA ARG A 27 23.17 -17.27 18.55
C ARG A 27 24.65 -16.88 18.46
N ARG A 28 25.54 -17.87 18.59
CA ARG A 28 26.98 -17.73 18.36
C ARG A 28 27.22 -17.38 16.88
N HIS A 29 27.90 -16.26 16.65
CA HIS A 29 28.47 -15.91 15.36
C HIS A 29 29.65 -16.84 15.08
N THR A 30 29.49 -17.78 14.15
CA THR A 30 30.61 -18.45 13.48
C THR A 30 31.06 -17.56 12.33
N THR A 31 32.28 -17.06 12.40
CA THR A 31 32.97 -16.34 11.34
C THR A 31 33.35 -17.31 10.24
N SER A 32 32.44 -17.49 9.28
CA SER A 32 32.71 -18.21 8.04
C SER A 32 33.64 -17.36 7.15
N SER A 33 34.88 -17.80 7.02
CA SER A 33 35.87 -17.26 6.08
C SER A 33 35.38 -17.50 4.66
N ARG A 34 34.99 -16.44 3.94
CA ARG A 34 34.72 -16.53 2.52
C ARG A 34 36.03 -16.54 1.73
N PRO A 35 36.22 -17.47 0.78
CA PRO A 35 37.31 -17.40 -0.18
C PRO A 35 37.10 -16.19 -1.10
N HIS A 36 38.20 -15.49 -1.32
CA HIS A 36 38.40 -14.38 -2.25
C HIS A 36 38.10 -14.86 -3.68
N LEU A 37 36.98 -14.39 -4.25
CA LEU A 37 36.77 -14.53 -5.69
C LEU A 37 37.48 -13.38 -6.40
N PRO A 38 38.15 -13.65 -7.54
CA PRO A 38 38.83 -12.63 -8.31
C PRO A 38 37.85 -11.60 -8.87
N PHE A 39 38.29 -10.36 -8.72
CA PHE A 39 37.76 -9.11 -9.22
C PHE A 39 37.29 -9.23 -10.68
N LEU A 40 35.99 -9.33 -10.88
CA LEU A 40 35.37 -9.20 -12.20
C LEU A 40 35.22 -7.73 -12.54
N LEU A 41 35.66 -7.40 -13.77
CA LEU A 41 35.70 -6.10 -14.40
C LEU A 41 34.40 -5.29 -14.23
N PRO A 42 34.49 -3.95 -14.15
CA PRO A 42 33.32 -3.09 -14.11
C PRO A 42 32.61 -3.18 -15.47
N LEU A 43 31.53 -3.95 -15.51
CA LEU A 43 30.56 -3.89 -16.58
C LEU A 43 30.00 -2.47 -16.58
N SER A 44 30.23 -1.74 -17.66
CA SER A 44 29.75 -0.38 -17.89
C SER A 44 28.28 -0.28 -17.50
N ALA A 45 28.02 0.34 -16.35
CA ALA A 45 26.69 0.76 -15.92
C ALA A 45 26.31 1.98 -16.76
N SER A 46 25.98 1.75 -18.03
CA SER A 46 25.24 2.72 -18.81
C SER A 46 23.86 2.82 -18.16
N ASP A 47 23.61 3.98 -17.55
CA ASP A 47 22.39 4.40 -16.88
C ASP A 47 21.12 3.88 -17.57
N ALA A 48 20.60 2.77 -17.03
CA ALA A 48 19.21 2.38 -17.19
C ALA A 48 18.37 3.26 -16.25
N ASN A 49 18.26 4.54 -16.58
CA ASN A 49 17.29 5.43 -15.94
C ASN A 49 16.46 6.15 -17.01
N GLU A 50 16.03 5.40 -18.04
CA GLU A 50 14.72 5.65 -18.65
C GLU A 50 13.67 5.10 -17.67
N ALA A 51 13.47 5.83 -16.58
CA ALA A 51 12.31 5.61 -15.73
C ALA A 51 11.09 5.92 -16.61
N SER A 52 10.39 4.88 -17.04
CA SER A 52 9.06 5.00 -17.62
C SER A 52 8.27 5.95 -16.72
N LEU A 53 7.90 7.12 -17.25
CA LEU A 53 7.34 8.27 -16.52
C LEU A 53 6.07 7.93 -15.72
N ASP A 54 5.51 6.75 -15.95
CA ASP A 54 4.29 6.25 -15.32
C ASP A 54 4.54 5.31 -14.12
N SER A 55 5.79 4.90 -13.84
CA SER A 55 6.07 3.94 -12.77
C SER A 55 6.37 4.61 -11.43
N LEU A 56 5.58 4.30 -10.40
CA LEU A 56 5.81 4.80 -9.05
C LEU A 56 7.16 4.33 -8.50
N THR A 57 7.97 5.27 -8.01
CA THR A 57 9.20 4.98 -7.28
C THR A 57 8.92 4.19 -6.00
N THR A 58 9.91 3.43 -5.53
CA THR A 58 9.78 2.64 -4.29
C THR A 58 9.44 3.50 -3.07
N ASN A 59 9.90 4.76 -3.02
CA ASN A 59 9.58 5.67 -1.93
C ASN A 59 8.12 6.14 -1.98
N GLN A 60 7.59 6.45 -3.17
CA GLN A 60 6.17 6.76 -3.36
C GLN A 60 5.30 5.58 -2.91
N ILE A 61 5.62 4.34 -3.32
CA ILE A 61 4.91 3.13 -2.89
C ILE A 61 4.94 2.99 -1.35
N LYS A 62 6.09 3.22 -0.71
CA LYS A 62 6.19 3.18 0.76
C LYS A 62 5.30 4.22 1.43
N MET A 63 5.18 5.42 0.86
CA MET A 63 4.30 6.47 1.39
C MET A 63 2.82 6.13 1.17
N LEU A 64 2.45 5.65 -0.01
CA LEU A 64 1.11 5.17 -0.31
C LEU A 64 0.68 4.04 0.65
N ARG A 65 1.58 3.11 0.99
CA ARG A 65 1.32 2.07 2.00
C ARG A 65 1.07 2.66 3.40
N LYS A 66 1.79 3.72 3.78
CA LYS A 66 1.55 4.40 5.07
C LYS A 66 0.19 5.10 5.08
N GLU A 67 -0.17 5.77 4.00
CA GLU A 67 -1.49 6.42 3.89
C GLU A 67 -2.61 5.40 3.85
N MET A 68 -2.43 4.29 3.11
CA MET A 68 -3.35 3.15 3.10
C MET A 68 -3.56 2.59 4.51
N ASN A 69 -2.48 2.26 5.25
CA ASN A 69 -2.59 1.75 6.62
C ASN A 69 -3.30 2.74 7.56
N LYS A 70 -3.08 4.04 7.38
CA LYS A 70 -3.74 5.09 8.15
C LYS A 70 -5.25 5.12 7.84
N ARG A 71 -5.65 5.03 6.57
CA ARG A 71 -7.06 4.94 6.16
C ARG A 71 -7.72 3.63 6.58
N GLU A 72 -7.01 2.51 6.54
CA GLU A 72 -7.47 1.21 7.05
C GLU A 72 -7.74 1.32 8.57
N ALA A 73 -6.81 1.90 9.34
CA ALA A 73 -6.97 2.10 10.78
C ALA A 73 -8.10 3.06 11.15
N SER A 74 -8.42 4.04 10.31
CA SER A 74 -9.52 4.98 10.51
C SER A 74 -10.82 4.59 9.83
N ASN A 75 -10.91 3.39 9.22
CA ASN A 75 -12.06 2.92 8.43
C ASN A 75 -12.49 3.88 7.30
N GLN A 76 -11.52 4.56 6.67
CA GLN A 76 -11.73 5.49 5.55
C GLN A 76 -11.24 4.93 4.21
N LEU A 77 -10.74 3.70 4.17
CA LEU A 77 -10.30 3.06 2.94
C LEU A 77 -11.51 2.42 2.25
N SER A 78 -11.90 2.91 1.06
CA SER A 78 -12.96 2.27 0.26
C SER A 78 -12.57 0.85 -0.12
N GLN A 79 -13.52 -0.07 0.07
CA GLN A 79 -13.39 -1.48 -0.25
C GLN A 79 -14.45 -1.86 -1.28
N VAL A 80 -14.02 -2.37 -2.42
CA VAL A 80 -14.90 -2.90 -3.46
C VAL A 80 -14.76 -4.42 -3.46
N PHE A 81 -15.88 -5.13 -3.41
CA PHE A 81 -15.91 -6.59 -3.42
C PHE A 81 -16.33 -7.09 -4.80
N LEU A 82 -15.45 -7.83 -5.46
CA LEU A 82 -15.77 -8.50 -6.72
C LEU A 82 -16.73 -9.66 -6.47
N SER A 83 -17.65 -9.87 -7.41
CA SER A 83 -18.51 -11.06 -7.44
C SER A 83 -17.68 -12.34 -7.60
N ALA A 84 -18.28 -13.49 -7.31
CA ALA A 84 -17.59 -14.78 -7.48
C ALA A 84 -17.27 -15.05 -8.96
N ASP A 85 -18.17 -14.65 -9.86
CA ASP A 85 -18.07 -14.89 -11.29
C ASP A 85 -16.98 -14.02 -11.95
N GLU A 86 -16.73 -12.82 -11.41
CA GLU A 86 -15.71 -11.90 -11.93
C GLU A 86 -14.34 -12.08 -11.26
N SER A 87 -14.18 -13.05 -10.36
CA SER A 87 -12.97 -13.18 -9.54
C SER A 87 -11.69 -13.42 -10.36
N PHE A 88 -11.80 -14.10 -11.51
CA PHE A 88 -10.67 -14.41 -12.40
C PHE A 88 -10.64 -13.56 -13.68
N GLY A 89 -11.66 -12.72 -13.87
CA GLY A 89 -11.96 -12.05 -15.13
C GLY A 89 -12.66 -12.95 -16.16
N PRO A 90 -13.22 -12.37 -17.23
CA PRO A 90 -13.26 -10.93 -17.56
C PRO A 90 -14.13 -10.13 -16.57
N PHE A 91 -13.72 -8.90 -16.26
CA PHE A 91 -14.49 -8.01 -15.38
C PHE A 91 -15.61 -7.36 -16.18
N SER A 92 -16.81 -7.25 -15.61
CA SER A 92 -17.87 -6.50 -16.28
C SER A 92 -17.52 -5.02 -16.36
N LEU A 93 -18.04 -4.36 -17.39
CA LEU A 93 -17.87 -2.92 -17.58
C LEU A 93 -18.47 -2.13 -16.40
N GLU A 94 -19.56 -2.60 -15.81
CA GLU A 94 -20.17 -1.99 -14.61
C GLU A 94 -19.21 -2.02 -13.41
N THR A 95 -18.56 -3.15 -13.16
CA THR A 95 -17.57 -3.31 -12.09
C THR A 95 -16.36 -2.41 -12.33
N VAL A 96 -15.84 -2.37 -13.56
CA VAL A 96 -14.71 -1.51 -13.95
C VAL A 96 -15.06 -0.04 -13.71
N GLN A 97 -16.23 0.42 -14.17
CA GLN A 97 -16.68 1.80 -14.00
C GLN A 97 -16.90 2.17 -12.53
N SER A 98 -17.47 1.26 -11.73
CA SER A 98 -17.63 1.46 -10.29
C SER A 98 -16.28 1.65 -9.59
N ILE A 99 -15.28 0.82 -9.91
CA ILE A 99 -13.94 0.94 -9.33
C ILE A 99 -13.27 2.24 -9.80
N VAL A 100 -13.45 2.64 -11.07
CA VAL A 100 -12.91 3.91 -11.59
C VAL A 100 -13.53 5.11 -10.89
N ALA A 101 -14.83 5.10 -10.62
CA ALA A 101 -15.50 6.16 -9.88
C ALA A 101 -14.91 6.30 -8.47
N GLU A 102 -14.81 5.19 -7.73
CA GLU A 102 -14.19 5.15 -6.40
C GLU A 102 -12.73 5.62 -6.41
N LEU A 103 -11.95 5.22 -7.42
CA LEU A 103 -10.57 5.68 -7.60
C LEU A 103 -10.48 7.16 -7.95
N THR A 104 -11.48 7.73 -8.62
CA THR A 104 -11.54 9.17 -8.93
C THR A 104 -11.76 9.97 -7.65
N GLU A 105 -12.62 9.49 -6.76
CA GLU A 105 -12.98 10.19 -5.53
C GLU A 105 -11.91 10.05 -4.44
N GLN A 106 -11.38 8.84 -4.24
CA GLN A 106 -10.53 8.53 -3.09
C GLN A 106 -9.05 8.35 -3.42
N GLU A 107 -8.67 8.24 -4.69
CA GLU A 107 -7.34 7.86 -5.20
C GLU A 107 -6.84 6.46 -4.81
N LEU A 108 -7.25 5.92 -3.66
CA LEU A 108 -6.87 4.61 -3.11
C LEU A 108 -8.11 3.77 -2.85
N VAL A 109 -8.16 2.59 -3.46
CA VAL A 109 -9.27 1.63 -3.29
C VAL A 109 -8.70 0.23 -3.08
N GLU A 110 -9.25 -0.51 -2.12
CA GLU A 110 -8.96 -1.94 -1.94
C GLU A 110 -9.99 -2.78 -2.68
N VAL A 111 -9.56 -3.50 -3.70
CA VAL A 111 -10.40 -4.46 -4.42
C VAL A 111 -10.21 -5.84 -3.82
N ARG A 112 -11.29 -6.43 -3.31
CA ARG A 112 -11.31 -7.72 -2.61
C ARG A 112 -12.00 -8.80 -3.44
N GLY A 113 -11.58 -10.04 -3.29
CA GLY A 113 -12.13 -11.17 -4.03
C GLY A 113 -11.43 -11.43 -5.36
N ILE A 114 -10.20 -10.96 -5.54
CA ILE A 114 -9.38 -11.26 -6.71
C ILE A 114 -8.87 -12.70 -6.60
N SER A 115 -9.15 -13.52 -7.61
CA SER A 115 -8.76 -14.92 -7.71
C SER A 115 -8.98 -15.72 -6.42
N ARG A 116 -10.23 -15.79 -5.95
CA ARG A 116 -10.63 -16.37 -4.64
C ARG A 116 -10.07 -17.77 -4.42
N ASP A 117 -9.96 -18.58 -5.47
CA ASP A 117 -9.47 -19.96 -5.38
C ASP A 117 -7.95 -20.09 -5.50
N ARG A 118 -7.27 -19.09 -6.08
CA ARG A 118 -5.86 -19.21 -6.49
C ARG A 118 -5.05 -17.98 -6.09
N LYS A 119 -4.56 -17.97 -4.85
CA LYS A 119 -3.69 -16.91 -4.32
C LYS A 119 -2.47 -16.60 -5.21
N ARG A 120 -1.93 -17.59 -5.92
CA ARG A 120 -0.78 -17.41 -6.83
C ARG A 120 -1.11 -16.58 -8.07
N ALA A 121 -2.37 -16.59 -8.52
CA ALA A 121 -2.81 -15.87 -9.70
C ALA A 121 -3.22 -14.41 -9.39
N VAL A 122 -3.41 -14.06 -8.11
CA VAL A 122 -3.86 -12.73 -7.67
C VAL A 122 -3.00 -11.62 -8.27
N LYS A 123 -1.68 -11.79 -8.31
CA LYS A 123 -0.77 -10.78 -8.88
C LYS A 123 -1.09 -10.53 -10.35
N THR A 124 -1.10 -11.57 -11.18
CA THR A 124 -1.37 -11.47 -12.61
C THR A 124 -2.78 -10.95 -12.88
N THR A 125 -3.78 -11.41 -12.13
CA THR A 125 -5.16 -10.92 -12.25
C THR A 125 -5.28 -9.46 -11.83
N SER A 126 -4.57 -9.03 -10.79
CA SER A 126 -4.55 -7.61 -10.36
C SER A 126 -3.84 -6.70 -11.36
N GLU A 127 -2.78 -7.19 -12.02
CA GLU A 127 -2.09 -6.45 -13.08
C GLU A 127 -3.01 -6.26 -14.28
N ARG A 128 -3.73 -7.31 -14.68
CA ARG A 128 -4.75 -7.21 -15.72
C ARG A 128 -5.87 -6.22 -15.36
N LEU A 129 -6.40 -6.30 -14.14
CA LEU A 129 -7.43 -5.37 -13.67
C LEU A 129 -6.92 -3.92 -13.70
N ALA A 130 -5.69 -3.67 -13.25
CA ALA A 130 -5.10 -2.33 -13.26
C ALA A 130 -4.95 -1.78 -14.68
N LEU A 131 -4.59 -2.62 -15.66
CA LEU A 131 -4.54 -2.22 -17.07
C LEU A 131 -5.92 -1.87 -17.60
N GLU A 132 -6.95 -2.70 -17.34
CA GLU A 132 -8.32 -2.44 -17.79
C GLU A 132 -8.89 -1.14 -17.19
N LEU A 133 -8.64 -0.90 -15.89
CA LEU A 133 -9.00 0.36 -15.22
C LEU A 133 -8.22 1.55 -15.79
N GLY A 134 -6.96 1.35 -16.17
CA GLY A 134 -6.15 2.40 -16.79
C GLY A 134 -6.66 2.79 -18.17
N MET A 135 -7.10 1.80 -18.96
CA MET A 135 -7.73 2.01 -20.27
C MET A 135 -9.05 2.76 -20.15
N GLU A 136 -9.93 2.36 -19.22
CA GLU A 136 -11.23 3.03 -19.02
C GLU A 136 -11.07 4.45 -18.48
N SER A 137 -10.13 4.65 -17.55
CA SER A 137 -9.96 5.93 -16.86
C SER A 137 -9.05 6.93 -17.57
N GLY A 138 -8.37 6.49 -18.64
CA GLY A 138 -7.38 7.28 -19.38
C GLY A 138 -6.15 7.68 -18.56
N LYS A 139 -5.94 7.09 -17.38
CA LYS A 139 -4.85 7.42 -16.45
C LYS A 139 -4.18 6.14 -15.96
N ASN A 140 -2.90 6.23 -15.60
CA ASN A 140 -2.21 5.06 -15.07
C ASN A 140 -2.75 4.67 -13.68
N VAL A 141 -3.07 3.39 -13.50
CA VAL A 141 -3.48 2.79 -12.23
C VAL A 141 -2.38 1.87 -11.76
N SER A 142 -1.85 2.13 -10.57
CA SER A 142 -0.73 1.39 -10.00
C SER A 142 -1.13 0.52 -8.83
N ILE A 143 -0.52 -0.66 -8.71
CA ILE A 143 -0.74 -1.58 -7.58
C ILE A 143 0.20 -1.19 -6.43
N VAL A 144 -0.37 -0.82 -5.28
CA VAL A 144 0.40 -0.42 -4.09
C VAL A 144 0.78 -1.63 -3.24
N GLN A 145 -0.18 -2.53 -3.04
CA GLN A 145 -0.06 -3.68 -2.16
C GLN A 145 -1.01 -4.80 -2.57
N ILE A 146 -0.57 -6.05 -2.39
CA ILE A 146 -1.39 -7.24 -2.52
C ILE A 146 -1.39 -7.97 -1.17
N LYS A 147 -2.57 -8.27 -0.64
CA LYS A 147 -2.76 -8.93 0.66
C LYS A 147 -3.83 -10.01 0.51
N GLY A 148 -3.40 -11.28 0.47
CA GLY A 148 -4.33 -12.40 0.29
C GLY A 148 -4.97 -12.37 -1.10
N HIS A 149 -6.31 -12.28 -1.13
CA HIS A 149 -7.14 -12.16 -2.34
C HIS A 149 -7.63 -10.73 -2.56
N ALA A 150 -6.85 -9.76 -2.09
CA ALA A 150 -7.14 -8.34 -2.25
C ALA A 150 -5.92 -7.61 -2.79
N ALA A 151 -6.18 -6.58 -3.61
CA ALA A 151 -5.17 -5.66 -4.11
C ALA A 151 -5.62 -4.22 -3.85
N THR A 152 -4.71 -3.40 -3.37
CA THR A 152 -4.91 -1.97 -3.21
C THR A 152 -4.35 -1.25 -4.43
N LEU A 153 -5.23 -0.52 -5.10
CA LEU A 153 -4.94 0.21 -6.32
C LEU A 153 -4.83 1.70 -5.99
N TYR A 154 -3.95 2.39 -6.70
CA TYR A 154 -3.77 3.83 -6.64
C TYR A 154 -3.94 4.46 -8.01
N ARG A 155 -4.66 5.57 -8.06
CA ARG A 155 -4.78 6.46 -9.21
C ARG A 155 -4.51 7.90 -8.76
N PRO A 156 -3.61 8.64 -9.43
CA PRO A 156 -3.43 10.06 -9.14
C PRO A 156 -4.67 10.86 -9.55
N SER A 157 -5.16 11.71 -8.65
CA SER A 157 -6.23 12.67 -8.95
C SER A 157 -5.73 13.77 -9.88
N GLU A 158 -6.64 14.39 -10.60
CA GLU A 158 -6.34 15.63 -11.35
C GLU A 158 -6.28 16.84 -10.43
N ASP A 159 -7.14 16.84 -9.41
CA ASP A 159 -7.35 17.96 -8.53
C ASP A 159 -6.35 17.91 -7.38
N ALA A 160 -5.42 18.87 -7.35
CA ALA A 160 -4.42 18.99 -6.29
C ALA A 160 -5.03 19.20 -4.88
N SER A 161 -6.29 19.63 -4.80
CA SER A 161 -7.05 19.80 -3.56
C SER A 161 -7.43 18.46 -2.90
N ASN A 162 -7.83 17.48 -3.70
CA ASN A 162 -8.27 16.15 -3.24
C ASN A 162 -7.15 15.10 -3.29
N ALA A 163 -6.02 15.45 -3.92
CA ALA A 163 -4.89 14.56 -4.02
C ALA A 163 -4.25 14.24 -2.66
N ILE A 164 -3.74 13.02 -2.51
CA ILE A 164 -2.96 12.60 -1.34
C ILE A 164 -1.76 13.54 -1.18
N GLN A 165 -1.81 14.33 -0.11
CA GLN A 165 -0.76 15.30 0.20
C GLN A 165 0.36 14.62 0.98
N LEU A 166 1.57 14.74 0.46
CA LEU A 166 2.75 14.36 1.23
C LEU A 166 3.06 15.41 2.28
N ARG A 167 3.20 14.96 3.53
CA ARG A 167 3.62 15.81 4.66
C ARG A 167 4.93 16.57 4.42
N THR A 168 5.79 16.09 3.52
CA THR A 168 7.08 16.70 3.21
C THR A 168 6.97 17.97 2.35
N THR A 169 5.96 18.05 1.50
CA THR A 169 5.78 19.16 0.53
C THR A 169 4.54 19.99 0.82
N GLY A 170 3.51 19.41 1.44
CA GLY A 170 2.23 20.09 1.69
C GLY A 170 1.45 20.42 0.41
N LYS A 171 1.88 19.92 -0.74
CA LYS A 171 1.25 20.10 -2.05
C LYS A 171 0.72 18.75 -2.54
N GLY A 172 -0.52 18.69 -3.00
CA GLY A 172 -1.12 17.50 -3.63
C GLY A 172 -0.35 17.12 -4.90
N ASN A 173 -0.23 15.81 -5.16
CA ASN A 173 0.49 15.25 -6.32
C ASN A 173 1.96 15.63 -6.48
N HIS A 174 2.57 16.31 -5.50
CA HIS A 174 3.97 16.68 -5.54
C HIS A 174 4.80 15.68 -4.76
N TRP A 175 5.25 14.65 -5.46
CA TRP A 175 6.00 13.52 -4.90
C TRP A 175 7.50 13.77 -4.75
N GLU A 176 7.96 14.96 -5.13
CA GLU A 176 9.36 15.34 -5.02
C GLU A 176 9.74 15.63 -3.57
N LYS A 177 10.98 15.29 -3.22
CA LYS A 177 11.52 15.63 -1.91
C LYS A 177 11.74 17.14 -1.86
N LYS A 178 11.16 17.81 -0.86
CA LYS A 178 11.46 19.21 -0.58
C LYS A 178 12.98 19.40 -0.47
N ALA A 179 13.54 20.28 -1.31
CA ALA A 179 14.95 20.62 -1.25
C ALA A 179 15.30 21.07 0.17
N LYS A 180 16.41 20.56 0.71
CA LYS A 180 16.90 21.04 2.00
C LYS A 180 17.39 22.47 1.80
N ALA A 181 17.06 23.36 2.74
CA ALA A 181 17.59 24.71 2.71
C ALA A 181 19.14 24.67 2.72
N PRO A 182 19.81 25.55 1.95
CA PRO A 182 21.26 25.62 1.93
C PRO A 182 21.79 25.86 3.34
N ARG A 183 22.92 25.23 3.67
CA ARG A 183 23.56 25.33 4.99
C ARG A 183 24.98 25.82 4.84
N ASN A 184 25.43 26.66 5.77
CA ASN A 184 26.83 27.05 5.86
C ASN A 184 27.69 25.92 6.46
N ASP A 185 29.01 26.10 6.51
CA ASP A 185 29.97 25.12 7.07
C ASP A 185 29.74 24.80 8.55
N ARG A 186 28.97 25.65 9.24
CA ARG A 186 28.56 25.45 10.65
C ARG A 186 27.21 24.72 10.77
N GLY A 187 26.59 24.35 9.66
CA GLY A 187 25.30 23.65 9.62
C GLY A 187 24.06 24.52 9.82
N HIS A 188 24.21 25.85 9.87
CA HIS A 188 23.09 26.78 9.98
C HIS A 188 22.44 26.99 8.61
N ILE A 189 21.11 27.15 8.59
CA ILE A 189 20.36 27.48 7.37
C ILE A 189 20.73 28.89 6.93
N ILE A 190 21.12 29.03 5.66
CA ILE A 190 21.33 30.32 5.02
C ILE A 190 19.95 30.83 4.61
N VAL A 191 19.49 31.91 5.26
CA VAL A 191 18.27 32.63 4.91
C VAL A 191 18.75 33.92 4.26
N ASP A 192 18.48 34.08 2.96
CA ASP A 192 18.67 35.34 2.24
C ASP A 192 17.50 36.30 2.55
#